data_AF-D5A8V6-F1
#
_entry.id   AF-D5A8V6-F1
#
_cell.length_a   1.000
_cell.length_b   1.000
_cell.length_c   1.000
_cell.angle_alpha   90.00
_cell.angle_beta   90.00
_cell.angle_gamma   90.00
#
_symmetry.space_group_name_H-M   'P 1'
#
loop_
_entity.id
_entity.type
_entity.pdbx_description
1 polymer ?
#
loop_
_entity_poly.entity_id
_entity_poly.type
_entity_poly.pdbx_seq_one_letter_code
_entity_poly.pdbx_strand_id
1 'polypeptide(L)'
;MCPILYEWPKMEKIDMFDADYLDSKAVFILLAPRKARGDAECAKVVYLWVGCDSVVEKDIVQVDGSIGRSQLRDTDWVKIGHDFLERMNLQQDIPIKVVRENEEPNEFWDNFISG
;
A
#
# COMPACT_ATOMS: atom_id res chain seq x y z
N MET A 1 -18.20 2.00 2.90
CA MET A 1 -17.35 1.80 1.69
C MET A 1 -16.66 0.45 1.84
N CYS A 2 -16.65 -0.40 0.81
CA CYS A 2 -15.86 -1.64 0.83
C CYS A 2 -14.39 -1.31 0.49
N PRO A 3 -13.41 -2.01 1.11
CA PRO A 3 -12.01 -1.89 0.74
C PRO A 3 -11.78 -2.19 -0.75
N ILE A 4 -10.84 -1.48 -1.37
CA ILE A 4 -10.47 -1.66 -2.78
C ILE A 4 -8.96 -1.80 -2.89
N LEU A 5 -8.49 -2.86 -3.54
CA LEU A 5 -7.09 -3.13 -3.79
C LEU A 5 -6.71 -2.76 -5.21
N TYR A 6 -5.53 -2.17 -5.38
CA TYR A 6 -4.93 -1.82 -6.66
C TYR A 6 -3.50 -2.36 -6.74
N GLU A 7 -3.08 -2.78 -7.93
CA GLU A 7 -1.69 -3.16 -8.19
C GLU A 7 -0.91 -1.97 -8.76
N TRP A 8 0.16 -1.56 -8.09
CA TRP A 8 1.08 -0.52 -8.58
C TRP A 8 2.12 -1.15 -9.54
N PRO A 9 2.59 -0.47 -10.61
CA PRO A 9 2.40 0.95 -10.98
C PRO A 9 1.19 1.23 -11.86
N LYS A 10 0.55 0.21 -12.39
CA LYS A 10 -0.57 0.38 -13.32
C LYS A 10 -1.82 0.93 -12.66
N MET A 11 -1.93 0.77 -11.34
CA MET A 11 -3.12 1.09 -10.53
C MET A 11 -4.36 0.36 -11.05
N GLU A 12 -4.17 -0.88 -11.51
CA GLU A 12 -5.25 -1.75 -11.95
C GLU A 12 -6.00 -2.24 -10.71
N LYS A 13 -7.32 -2.05 -10.70
CA LYS A 13 -8.19 -2.51 -9.61
C LYS A 13 -8.28 -4.03 -9.63
N ILE A 14 -8.06 -4.65 -8.48
CA ILE A 14 -8.23 -6.10 -8.29
C ILE A 14 -9.65 -6.33 -7.77
N ASP A 15 -10.45 -7.03 -8.57
CA ASP A 15 -11.83 -7.39 -8.22
C ASP A 15 -11.84 -8.65 -7.36
N MET A 16 -12.29 -8.52 -6.11
CA MET A 16 -12.24 -9.54 -5.04
C MET A 16 -10.80 -9.97 -4.71
N PHE A 17 -10.40 -9.71 -3.47
CA PHE A 17 -9.07 -10.05 -2.99
C PHE A 17 -9.17 -10.67 -1.60
N ASP A 18 -8.41 -11.73 -1.40
CA ASP A 18 -8.07 -12.31 -0.11
C ASP A 18 -6.58 -12.07 0.18
N ALA A 19 -6.10 -12.52 1.34
CA ALA A 19 -4.72 -12.31 1.75
C ALA A 19 -3.71 -13.00 0.80
N ASP A 20 -4.10 -14.08 0.13
CA ASP A 20 -3.24 -14.89 -0.73
C ASP A 20 -2.95 -14.20 -2.08
N TYR A 21 -3.68 -13.12 -2.42
CA TYR A 21 -3.41 -12.31 -3.62
C TYR A 21 -2.20 -11.37 -3.50
N LEU A 22 -1.68 -11.15 -2.29
CA LEU A 22 -0.53 -10.27 -2.10
C LEU A 22 0.76 -11.00 -2.51
N ASP A 23 1.13 -10.87 -3.79
CA ASP A 23 2.40 -11.40 -4.31
C ASP A 23 3.59 -10.61 -3.76
N SER A 24 4.52 -11.31 -3.09
CA SER A 24 5.77 -10.76 -2.54
C SER A 24 6.62 -10.00 -3.57
N LYS A 25 6.41 -10.20 -4.87
CA LYS A 25 7.13 -9.50 -5.95
C LYS A 25 6.47 -8.19 -6.39
N ALA A 26 5.31 -7.85 -5.84
CA ALA A 26 4.51 -6.71 -6.25
C ALA A 26 4.34 -5.66 -5.14
N VAL A 27 3.73 -4.54 -5.50
CA VAL A 27 3.32 -3.49 -4.57
C VAL A 27 1.84 -3.26 -4.77
N PHE A 28 1.10 -3.24 -3.67
CA PHE A 28 -0.34 -3.04 -3.70
C PHE A 28 -0.74 -1.79 -2.92
N ILE A 29 -1.83 -1.16 -3.37
CA ILE A 29 -2.42 0.01 -2.73
C ILE A 29 -3.83 -0.37 -2.31
N LEU A 30 -4.08 -0.39 -1.00
CA LEU A 30 -5.39 -0.68 -0.42
C LEU A 30 -6.04 0.62 0.04
N LEU A 31 -7.15 0.98 -0.60
CA LEU A 31 -8.03 2.05 -0.14
C LEU A 31 -9.11 1.46 0.77
N ALA A 32 -9.03 1.76 2.07
CA ALA A 32 -9.90 1.19 3.08
C ALA A 32 -10.69 2.27 3.84
N PRO A 33 -11.86 1.93 4.40
CA PRO A 33 -12.50 2.76 5.41
C PRO A 33 -11.62 2.79 6.67
N ARG A 34 -11.41 3.98 7.23
CA ARG A 34 -10.68 4.15 8.48
C ARG A 34 -11.57 3.68 9.63
N LYS A 35 -11.19 2.58 10.28
CA LYS A 35 -11.88 2.07 11.47
C LYS A 35 -11.50 2.91 12.70
N ALA A 36 -12.09 4.09 12.86
CA ALA A 36 -11.91 4.90 14.05
C ALA A 36 -12.94 4.54 15.14
N ARG A 37 -12.50 4.45 16.41
CA ARG A 37 -13.41 4.51 17.56
C ARG A 37 -13.91 5.96 17.70
N GLY A 38 -14.99 6.31 17.01
CA GLY A 38 -15.71 7.58 17.19
C GLY A 38 -15.95 8.37 15.89
N ASP A 39 -17.22 8.68 15.64
CA ASP A 39 -17.91 9.71 14.85
C ASP A 39 -17.36 10.22 13.49
N ALA A 40 -16.31 9.62 12.93
CA ALA A 40 -15.88 9.89 11.56
C ALA A 40 -16.23 8.70 10.65
N GLU A 41 -17.53 8.40 10.54
CA GLU A 41 -18.13 7.31 9.74
C GLU A 41 -17.72 7.31 8.24
N CYS A 42 -17.01 8.36 7.77
CA CYS A 42 -16.57 8.52 6.38
C CYS A 42 -15.05 8.66 6.17
N ALA A 43 -14.22 8.51 7.21
CA ALA A 43 -12.78 8.67 7.04
C ALA A 43 -12.18 7.50 6.22
N LYS A 44 -11.25 7.79 5.31
CA LYS A 44 -10.52 6.81 4.49
C LYS A 44 -9.08 6.70 4.96
N VAL A 45 -8.41 5.61 4.61
CA VAL A 45 -6.97 5.41 4.78
C VAL A 45 -6.44 4.66 3.56
N VAL A 46 -5.25 5.02 3.12
CA VAL A 46 -4.50 4.31 2.07
C VAL A 46 -3.40 3.51 2.74
N TYR A 47 -3.40 2.19 2.54
CA TYR A 47 -2.27 1.33 2.88
C TYR A 47 -1.46 1.04 1.62
N LEU A 48 -0.16 1.24 1.69
CA LEU A 48 0.82 0.90 0.65
C LEU A 48 1.53 -0.36 1.10
N TRP A 49 1.08 -1.52 0.61
CA TRP A 49 1.69 -2.81 0.92
C TRP A 49 2.86 -3.06 -0.03
N VAL A 50 4.02 -3.40 0.51
CA VAL A 50 5.28 -3.60 -0.22
C VAL A 50 5.74 -5.04 -0.02
N GLY A 51 5.73 -5.82 -1.11
CA GLY A 51 6.26 -7.17 -1.11
C GLY A 51 7.78 -7.18 -0.94
N CYS A 52 8.27 -8.10 -0.11
CA CYS A 52 9.67 -8.23 0.28
C CYS A 52 10.61 -8.64 -0.86
N ASP A 53 10.05 -9.14 -1.96
CA ASP A 53 10.75 -9.58 -3.15
C ASP A 53 10.57 -8.63 -4.34
N SER A 54 9.87 -7.51 -4.14
CA SER A 54 9.49 -6.60 -5.21
C SER A 54 10.71 -6.01 -5.95
N VAL A 55 10.62 -5.99 -7.28
CA VAL A 55 11.71 -5.48 -8.13
C VAL A 55 11.92 -3.99 -7.90
N VAL A 56 10.90 -3.26 -7.46
CA VAL A 56 10.98 -1.84 -7.06
C VAL A 56 11.92 -1.65 -5.87
N GLU A 57 11.94 -2.60 -4.94
CA GLU A 57 12.92 -2.64 -3.86
C GLU A 57 14.31 -3.05 -4.37
N LYS A 58 14.41 -3.81 -5.48
CA LYS A 58 15.67 -4.35 -6.02
C LYS A 58 16.36 -3.50 -7.11
N ASP A 59 15.64 -2.76 -7.95
CA ASP A 59 16.19 -1.96 -9.06
C ASP A 59 16.89 -0.68 -8.58
N ILE A 60 16.54 -0.19 -7.39
CA ILE A 60 17.22 0.96 -6.76
C ILE A 60 18.53 0.53 -6.08
N VAL A 61 18.73 -0.78 -5.85
CA VAL A 61 19.94 -1.36 -5.26
C VAL A 61 21.13 -1.35 -6.23
N GLN A 62 20.90 -1.24 -7.55
CA GLN A 62 21.97 -1.38 -8.55
C GLN A 62 22.63 -0.07 -8.99
N VAL A 63 22.05 1.10 -8.66
CA VAL A 63 22.58 2.40 -9.13
C VAL A 63 23.70 2.96 -8.23
N ASP A 64 23.78 2.51 -6.98
CA ASP A 64 24.89 2.86 -6.07
C ASP A 64 25.71 1.60 -5.83
N GLY A 65 26.95 1.55 -6.36
CA GLY A 65 27.87 0.41 -6.28
C GLY A 65 28.38 0.10 -4.87
N SER A 66 27.63 0.44 -3.83
CA SER A 66 27.88 0.09 -2.44
C SER A 66 26.90 -1.01 -2.03
N ILE A 67 27.45 -2.19 -1.70
CA ILE A 67 26.70 -3.33 -1.17
C ILE A 67 25.99 -2.89 0.11
N GLY A 68 24.72 -2.56 0.00
CA GLY A 68 23.86 -2.16 1.10
C GLY A 68 22.40 -2.33 0.66
N ARG A 69 21.65 -3.12 1.42
CA ARG A 69 20.21 -3.38 1.25
C ARG A 69 19.46 -2.05 1.32
N SER A 70 19.30 -1.37 0.20
CA SER A 70 18.73 -0.01 0.11
C SER A 70 17.21 -0.09 0.17
N GLN A 71 16.67 0.05 1.38
CA GLN A 71 15.24 0.28 1.60
C GLN A 71 14.87 1.60 0.94
N LEU A 72 13.88 1.59 0.05
CA LEU A 72 13.14 2.81 -0.30
C LEU A 72 12.74 3.51 1.00
N ARG A 73 13.13 4.78 1.14
CA ARG A 73 12.79 5.58 2.31
C ARG A 73 11.27 5.76 2.36
N ASP A 74 10.71 5.83 3.56
CA ASP A 74 9.27 6.05 3.72
C ASP A 74 8.78 7.30 2.98
N THR A 75 9.63 8.33 2.85
CA THR A 75 9.35 9.52 2.05
C THR A 75 9.03 9.23 0.57
N ASP A 76 9.62 8.20 -0.02
CA ASP A 76 9.44 7.86 -1.44
C ASP A 76 8.14 7.06 -1.65
N TRP A 77 7.78 6.17 -0.72
CA TRP A 77 6.47 5.50 -0.71
C TRP A 77 5.32 6.48 -0.47
N VAL A 78 5.51 7.47 0.41
CA VAL A 78 4.51 8.51 0.65
C VAL A 78 4.21 9.31 -0.63
N LYS A 79 5.21 9.60 -1.47
CA LYS A 79 4.98 10.23 -2.77
C LYS A 79 4.14 9.36 -3.71
N ILE A 80 4.39 8.05 -3.74
CA ILE A 80 3.58 7.11 -4.53
C ILE A 80 2.13 7.12 -4.05
N GLY A 81 1.91 7.18 -2.74
CA GLY A 81 0.56 7.31 -2.18
C GLY A 81 -0.12 8.61 -2.60
N HIS A 82 0.58 9.74 -2.61
CA HIS A 82 0.04 11.02 -3.10
C HIS A 82 -0.27 11.01 -4.60
N ASP A 83 0.59 10.43 -5.44
CA ASP A 83 0.35 10.23 -6.87
C ASP A 83 -0.90 9.37 -7.11
N PHE A 84 -1.08 8.31 -6.31
CA PHE A 84 -2.31 7.52 -6.33
C PHE A 84 -3.55 8.35 -5.97
N LEU A 85 -3.49 9.15 -4.90
CA LEU A 85 -4.61 10.02 -4.51
C LEU A 85 -4.97 11.02 -5.62
N GLU A 86 -3.97 11.60 -6.29
CA GLU A 86 -4.16 12.53 -7.41
C GLU A 86 -4.81 11.83 -8.60
N ARG A 87 -4.27 10.70 -9.05
CA ARG A 87 -4.80 9.94 -10.21
C ARG A 87 -6.22 9.43 -9.99
N MET A 88 -6.56 9.08 -8.76
CA MET A 88 -7.90 8.64 -8.38
C MET A 88 -8.86 9.79 -8.05
N ASN A 89 -8.42 11.05 -8.17
CA ASN A 89 -9.18 12.25 -7.83
C ASN A 89 -9.75 12.22 -6.39
N LEU A 90 -8.91 11.79 -5.44
CA LEU A 90 -9.22 11.69 -4.01
C LEU A 90 -8.65 12.88 -3.23
N GLN A 91 -9.12 13.04 -1.99
CA GLN A 91 -8.63 14.10 -1.11
C GLN A 91 -7.19 13.82 -0.66
N GLN A 92 -6.35 14.84 -0.65
CA GLN A 92 -4.91 14.73 -0.35
C GLN A 92 -4.59 14.65 1.15
N ASP A 93 -5.59 14.86 2.02
CA ASP A 93 -5.49 14.72 3.47
C ASP A 93 -5.78 13.29 3.95
N ILE A 94 -6.12 12.36 3.04
CA ILE A 94 -6.28 10.94 3.37
C ILE A 94 -4.94 10.40 3.89
N PRO A 95 -4.88 9.83 5.11
CA PRO A 95 -3.67 9.27 5.65
C PRO A 95 -3.12 8.13 4.78
N ILE A 96 -1.82 8.17 4.52
CA ILE A 96 -1.07 7.11 3.82
C ILE A 96 -0.24 6.35 4.87
N LYS A 97 -0.35 5.02 4.89
CA LYS A 97 0.41 4.13 5.75
C LYS A 97 1.20 3.14 4.90
N VAL A 98 2.52 3.11 5.06
CA VAL A 98 3.36 2.09 4.42
C VAL A 98 3.30 0.82 5.27
N VAL A 99 3.09 -0.31 4.61
CA VAL A 99 2.99 -1.64 5.22
C VAL A 99 3.96 -2.54 4.48
N ARG A 100 4.87 -3.20 5.19
CA ARG A 100 5.82 -4.14 4.59
C ARG A 100 5.33 -5.55 4.79
N GLU A 101 5.61 -6.41 3.83
CA GLU A 101 5.30 -7.84 3.94
C GLU A 101 5.95 -8.44 5.21
N ASN A 102 5.16 -9.18 5.98
CA ASN A 102 5.48 -9.73 7.31
C ASN A 102 5.52 -8.70 8.47
N GLU A 103 5.19 -7.43 8.21
CA GLU A 103 5.07 -6.36 9.21
C GLU A 103 3.67 -5.73 9.20
N GLU A 104 2.68 -6.45 8.67
CA GLU A 104 1.31 -5.97 8.56
C GLU A 104 0.63 -5.84 9.93
N PRO A 105 0.06 -4.67 10.26
CA PRO A 105 -0.75 -4.55 11.46
C PRO A 105 -2.09 -5.27 11.27
N ASN A 106 -2.67 -5.84 12.34
CA ASN A 106 -3.96 -6.54 12.25
C ASN A 106 -5.08 -5.73 11.58
N GLU A 107 -5.10 -4.40 11.80
CA GLU A 107 -6.08 -3.51 11.17
C GLU A 107 -6.03 -3.49 9.63
N PHE A 108 -4.90 -3.88 9.03
CA PHE A 108 -4.76 -4.07 7.59
C PHE A 108 -5.55 -5.31 7.14
N TRP A 109 -5.36 -6.44 7.83
CA TRP A 109 -6.01 -7.71 7.52
C TRP A 109 -7.52 -7.68 7.70
N ASP A 110 -8.04 -6.89 8.64
CA ASP A 110 -9.49 -6.73 8.83
C ASP A 110 -10.23 -6.15 7.59
N ASN A 111 -9.52 -5.79 6.52
CA ASN A 111 -10.07 -5.32 5.24
C ASN A 111 -10.16 -6.42 4.16
N PHE A 112 -9.63 -7.61 4.44
CA PHE A 112 -9.62 -8.77 3.56
C PHE A 112 -10.71 -9.76 3.99
N ILE A 113 -11.25 -10.53 3.04
CA ILE A 113 -12.37 -11.45 3.29
C ILE A 113 -12.00 -12.57 4.28
N SER A 114 -10.72 -12.95 4.35
CA SER A 114 -10.19 -14.04 5.18
C SER A 114 -9.16 -13.56 6.23
N GLY A 115 -9.20 -12.27 6.59
CA GLY A 115 -8.26 -11.65 7.54
C GLY A 115 -8.44 -12.08 8.99
#